data_AF-A0A1C5RXE1-F1
#
_entry.id   AF-A0A1C5RXE1-F1
#
_cell.length_a   1.000
_cell.length_b   1.000
_cell.length_c   1.000
_cell.angle_alpha   90.00
_cell.angle_beta   90.00
_cell.angle_gamma   90.00
#
_symmetry.space_group_name_H-M   'P 1'
#
loop_
_entity.id
_entity.type
_entity.pdbx_description
1 polymer ?
#
loop_
_entity_poly.entity_id
_entity_poly.type
_entity_poly.pdbx_seq_one_letter_code
_entity_poly.pdbx_strand_id
1 'polypeptide(L)'
;MMTKKIIQPLSGQDYAIASGELNSIIKSKVESEFPGLFYGVTADTGVTVNNYQFDRYCTLHAGLVKMLKSVGYRLDIRYQEGDVGMAGYVKVSAVPINDLSSEYELTNDNNMNFITDDNRRGINHLICLGKGDLKDRLVIHLYTDQNGTISQTQQYFKGAEEIAAIYDSSGSERDDLIKNGIKELESKKSSMSYNMTMTKLEGNIDLGDIVGGKDYLTGISMKKPIGRKIWTISSGKEKVVYKLEGEI
;
A
#
# COMPACT_ATOMS: atom_id res chain seq x y z
N MET A 1 5.71 -3.20 17.05
CA MET A 1 7.00 -3.92 17.18
C MET A 1 7.65 -4.17 15.82
N MET A 2 6.96 -4.80 14.86
CA MET A 2 7.52 -5.06 13.50
C MET A 2 7.94 -3.80 12.73
N THR A 3 7.32 -2.64 12.99
CA THR A 3 7.73 -1.33 12.44
C THR A 3 9.05 -0.80 12.99
N LYS A 4 9.63 -1.45 14.02
CA LYS A 4 10.90 -1.08 14.65
C LYS A 4 12.04 -2.04 14.32
N LYS A 5 11.79 -3.07 13.51
CA LYS A 5 12.80 -3.99 12.97
C LYS A 5 13.00 -3.68 11.50
N ILE A 6 14.24 -3.80 11.01
CA ILE A 6 14.63 -3.38 9.67
C ILE A 6 15.08 -4.59 8.86
N ILE A 7 14.49 -4.78 7.69
CA ILE A 7 15.01 -5.70 6.68
C ILE A 7 16.13 -4.97 5.94
N GLN A 8 17.35 -5.48 6.09
CA GLN A 8 18.53 -4.93 5.44
C GLN A 8 19.25 -5.98 4.58
N PRO A 9 19.97 -5.57 3.53
CA PRO A 9 20.80 -6.46 2.75
C PRO A 9 21.90 -7.11 3.62
N LEU A 10 22.37 -8.29 3.20
CA LEU A 10 23.60 -8.86 3.76
C LEU A 10 24.79 -7.97 3.43
N SER A 11 25.87 -8.06 4.21
CA SER A 11 27.10 -7.33 3.94
C SER A 11 27.58 -7.60 2.51
N GLY A 12 27.84 -6.52 1.75
CA GLY A 12 28.27 -6.60 0.35
C GLY A 12 27.15 -6.83 -0.67
N GLN A 13 25.88 -6.84 -0.26
CA GLN A 13 24.73 -6.92 -1.17
C GLN A 13 23.98 -5.58 -1.24
N ASP A 14 23.45 -5.26 -2.42
CA ASP A 14 22.69 -4.02 -2.63
C ASP A 14 21.28 -4.09 -2.02
N TYR A 15 20.67 -5.28 -2.10
CA TYR A 15 19.29 -5.52 -1.66
C TYR A 15 19.14 -6.80 -0.83
N ALA A 16 18.16 -6.78 0.07
CA ALA A 16 17.65 -8.01 0.67
C ALA A 16 16.65 -8.66 -0.30
N ILE A 17 16.73 -9.98 -0.43
CA ILE A 17 15.83 -10.77 -1.27
C ILE A 17 15.11 -11.84 -0.46
N ALA A 18 13.94 -12.28 -0.93
CA ALA A 18 13.27 -13.48 -0.44
C ALA A 18 12.75 -14.35 -1.58
N SER A 19 12.90 -15.65 -1.41
CA SER A 19 12.37 -16.68 -2.30
C SER A 19 11.75 -17.79 -1.45
N GLY A 20 10.61 -18.31 -1.88
CA GLY A 20 9.91 -19.41 -1.20
C GLY A 20 8.44 -19.13 -0.93
N GLU A 21 7.84 -20.03 -0.16
CA GLU A 21 6.43 -19.99 0.25
C GLU A 21 6.19 -18.86 1.26
N LEU A 22 5.03 -18.20 1.16
CA LEU A 22 4.73 -16.97 1.91
C LEU A 22 4.82 -17.13 3.42
N ASN A 23 4.18 -18.14 4.00
CA ASN A 23 4.18 -18.39 5.44
C ASN A 23 5.56 -18.82 5.95
N SER A 24 6.33 -19.54 5.14
CA SER A 24 7.71 -19.93 5.42
C SER A 24 8.63 -18.71 5.51
N ILE A 25 8.49 -17.74 4.59
CA ILE A 25 9.23 -16.47 4.62
C ILE A 25 8.83 -15.65 5.84
N ILE A 26 7.52 -15.50 6.11
CA ILE A 26 7.00 -14.78 7.28
C ILE A 26 7.59 -15.37 8.55
N LYS A 27 7.45 -16.70 8.73
CA LYS A 27 7.93 -17.44 9.89
C LYS A 27 9.40 -17.16 10.17
N SER A 28 10.25 -17.38 9.17
CA SER A 28 11.70 -17.15 9.27
C SER A 28 12.01 -15.73 9.75
N LYS A 29 11.36 -14.71 9.17
CA LYS A 29 11.63 -13.31 9.50
C LYS A 29 11.09 -12.90 10.87
N VAL A 30 9.88 -13.32 11.25
CA VAL A 30 9.28 -12.88 12.54
C VAL A 30 9.89 -13.60 13.73
N GLU A 31 10.18 -14.90 13.61
CA GLU A 31 10.77 -15.69 14.70
C GLU A 31 12.23 -15.30 14.95
N SER A 32 12.99 -14.97 13.90
CA SER A 32 14.36 -14.46 14.04
C SER A 32 14.40 -13.11 14.77
N GLU A 33 13.39 -12.26 14.59
CA GLU A 33 13.40 -10.89 15.13
C GLU A 33 12.75 -10.79 16.52
N PHE A 34 11.86 -11.73 16.85
CA PHE A 34 11.10 -11.78 18.10
C PHE A 34 11.02 -13.20 18.68
N PRO A 35 12.17 -13.82 19.01
CA PRO A 35 12.19 -15.17 19.56
C PRO A 35 11.35 -15.25 20.82
N GLY A 36 10.51 -16.27 20.93
CA GLY A 36 9.63 -16.48 22.08
C GLY A 36 8.33 -15.68 22.06
N LEU A 37 8.17 -14.71 21.15
CA LEU A 37 7.05 -13.76 21.18
C LEU A 37 6.22 -13.75 19.88
N PHE A 38 6.86 -13.85 18.71
CA PHE A 38 6.15 -13.93 17.42
C PHE A 38 6.46 -15.27 16.77
N TYR A 39 5.43 -15.88 16.18
CA TYR A 39 5.51 -17.18 15.52
C TYR A 39 4.80 -17.11 14.17
N GLY A 40 5.45 -17.66 13.15
CA GLY A 40 4.80 -17.87 11.86
C GLY A 40 3.99 -19.17 11.87
N VAL A 41 2.94 -19.22 11.04
CA VAL A 41 2.18 -20.47 10.84
C VAL A 41 2.94 -21.43 9.92
N THR A 42 2.63 -22.73 10.01
CA THR A 42 3.21 -23.77 9.15
C THR A 42 2.31 -24.18 7.99
N ALA A 43 1.09 -23.64 7.93
CA ALA A 43 0.17 -23.91 6.84
C ALA A 43 0.73 -23.33 5.54
N ASP A 44 0.81 -24.16 4.50
CA ASP A 44 1.26 -23.73 3.18
C ASP A 44 0.15 -22.91 2.50
N THR A 45 0.49 -21.74 1.96
CA THR A 45 -0.46 -20.92 1.18
C THR A 45 -0.67 -21.43 -0.24
N GLY A 46 0.21 -22.31 -0.74
CA GLY A 46 0.30 -22.72 -2.14
C GLY A 46 0.95 -21.68 -3.04
N VAL A 47 1.37 -20.53 -2.50
CA VAL A 47 1.90 -19.39 -3.25
C VAL A 47 3.35 -19.14 -2.87
N THR A 48 4.18 -18.89 -3.88
CA THR A 48 5.61 -18.62 -3.70
C THR A 48 5.99 -17.31 -4.37
N VAL A 49 6.98 -16.63 -3.81
CA VAL A 49 7.68 -15.53 -4.46
C VAL A 49 9.08 -15.99 -4.87
N ASN A 50 9.58 -15.47 -5.99
CA ASN A 50 10.92 -15.78 -6.51
C ASN A 50 11.72 -14.50 -6.62
N ASN A 51 12.86 -14.42 -5.92
CA ASN A 51 13.77 -13.28 -5.93
C ASN A 51 13.07 -11.94 -5.63
N TYR A 52 12.12 -11.94 -4.69
CA TYR A 52 11.43 -10.71 -4.29
C TYR A 52 12.44 -9.75 -3.66
N GLN A 53 12.64 -8.60 -4.27
CA GLN A 53 13.56 -7.57 -3.79
C GLN A 53 12.83 -6.62 -2.84
N PHE A 54 13.26 -6.56 -1.58
CA PHE A 54 12.73 -5.59 -0.63
C PHE A 54 13.22 -4.17 -0.93
N ASP A 55 12.40 -3.17 -0.58
CA ASP A 55 12.87 -1.80 -0.48
C ASP A 55 14.04 -1.74 0.50
N ARG A 56 15.12 -1.06 0.10
CA ARG A 56 16.35 -1.02 0.88
C ARG A 56 16.10 -0.38 2.25
N TYR A 57 16.46 -1.10 3.32
CA TYR A 57 16.25 -0.69 4.73
C TYR A 57 14.78 -0.42 5.11
N CYS A 58 13.83 -1.13 4.51
CA CYS A 58 12.43 -1.06 4.94
C CYS A 58 12.20 -1.72 6.30
N THR A 59 11.12 -1.34 6.98
CA THR A 59 10.72 -2.04 8.22
C THR A 59 10.23 -3.46 7.90
N LEU A 60 10.36 -4.39 8.84
CA LEU A 60 9.85 -5.76 8.70
C LEU A 60 8.36 -5.77 8.34
N HIS A 61 7.58 -4.90 8.97
CA HIS A 61 6.16 -4.74 8.64
C HIS A 61 5.95 -4.29 7.19
N ALA A 62 6.57 -3.18 6.79
CA ALA A 62 6.39 -2.63 5.44
C ALA A 62 6.87 -3.59 4.35
N GLY A 63 8.02 -4.25 4.57
CA GLY A 63 8.56 -5.24 3.64
C GLY A 63 7.65 -6.44 3.46
N LEU A 64 7.14 -7.03 4.54
CA LEU A 64 6.21 -8.16 4.46
C LEU A 64 4.88 -7.76 3.82
N VAL A 65 4.29 -6.62 4.19
CA VAL A 65 3.04 -6.12 3.58
C VAL A 65 3.21 -5.92 2.07
N LYS A 66 4.29 -5.26 1.64
CA LYS A 66 4.56 -5.02 0.21
C LYS A 66 4.81 -6.33 -0.56
N MET A 67 5.50 -7.28 0.07
CA MET A 67 5.75 -8.61 -0.51
C MET A 67 4.45 -9.38 -0.73
N LEU A 68 3.61 -9.49 0.29
CA LEU A 68 2.35 -10.22 0.20
C LEU A 68 1.38 -9.57 -0.79
N LYS A 69 1.29 -8.23 -0.80
CA LYS A 69 0.45 -7.48 -1.74
C LYS A 69 0.82 -7.75 -3.19
N SER A 70 2.10 -8.02 -3.49
CA SER A 70 2.55 -8.34 -4.86
C SER A 70 1.98 -9.64 -5.42
N VAL A 71 1.44 -10.51 -4.57
CA VAL A 71 0.85 -11.81 -4.94
C VAL A 71 -0.60 -11.96 -4.46
N GLY A 72 -1.27 -10.86 -4.10
CA GLY A 72 -2.69 -10.87 -3.71
C GLY A 72 -2.97 -11.33 -2.28
N TYR A 73 -1.97 -11.26 -1.38
CA TYR A 73 -2.11 -11.61 0.04
C TYR A 73 -1.92 -10.39 0.94
N ARG A 74 -2.45 -10.48 2.16
CA ARG A 74 -2.21 -9.53 3.25
C ARG A 74 -1.67 -10.23 4.48
N LEU A 75 -1.07 -9.43 5.36
CA LEU A 75 -0.55 -9.90 6.63
C LEU A 75 -1.68 -9.99 7.65
N ASP A 76 -1.86 -11.15 8.29
CA ASP A 76 -2.75 -11.35 9.42
C ASP A 76 -1.92 -11.53 10.70
N ILE A 77 -2.21 -10.71 11.71
CA ILE A 77 -1.49 -10.69 12.99
C ILE A 77 -2.51 -10.86 14.10
N ARG A 78 -2.38 -11.95 14.87
CA ARG A 78 -3.33 -12.30 15.94
C ARG A 78 -2.58 -12.55 17.23
N TYR A 79 -3.10 -12.02 18.33
CA TYR A 79 -2.69 -12.47 19.66
C TYR A 79 -3.31 -13.86 19.93
N GLN A 80 -2.48 -14.78 20.39
CA GLN A 80 -2.90 -16.07 20.90
C GLN A 80 -2.69 -16.06 22.41
N GLU A 81 -3.76 -16.27 23.15
CA GLU A 81 -3.68 -16.47 24.60
C GLU A 81 -2.88 -17.74 24.90
N GLY A 82 -1.99 -17.63 25.88
CA GLY A 82 -1.23 -18.78 26.38
C GLY A 82 -2.09 -19.63 27.31
N ASP A 83 -1.71 -20.88 27.50
CA ASP A 83 -2.31 -21.72 28.54
C ASP A 83 -2.06 -21.13 29.94
N VAL A 84 -2.79 -21.62 30.94
CA VAL A 84 -2.65 -21.17 32.34
C VAL A 84 -1.18 -21.22 32.78
N GLY A 85 -0.63 -20.07 33.14
CA GLY A 85 0.77 -19.94 33.58
C GLY A 85 1.79 -19.75 32.46
N MET A 86 1.36 -19.74 31.19
CA MET A 86 2.20 -19.45 30.03
C MET A 86 1.92 -18.04 29.49
N ALA A 87 2.96 -17.36 29.02
CA ALA A 87 2.78 -16.09 28.32
C ALA A 87 2.08 -16.34 26.96
N GLY A 88 1.15 -15.45 26.61
CA GLY A 88 0.61 -15.42 25.25
C GLY A 88 1.65 -14.98 24.22
N TYR A 89 1.32 -15.19 22.95
CA TYR A 89 2.22 -14.92 21.83
C TYR A 89 1.47 -14.37 20.63
N VAL A 90 2.20 -13.91 19.61
CA VAL A 90 1.64 -13.37 18.38
C VAL A 90 1.81 -14.39 17.25
N LYS A 91 0.70 -14.78 16.61
CA LYS A 91 0.73 -15.53 15.34
C LYS A 91 0.71 -14.56 14.17
N VAL A 92 1.57 -14.81 13.20
CA VAL A 92 1.65 -14.04 11.96
C VAL A 92 1.49 -14.99 10.77
N SER A 93 0.61 -14.64 9.84
CA SER A 93 0.35 -15.44 8.64
C SER A 93 0.03 -14.58 7.42
N ALA A 94 0.17 -15.17 6.24
CA ALA A 94 -0.35 -14.66 5.00
C ALA A 94 -1.77 -15.19 4.80
N VAL A 95 -2.72 -14.29 4.52
CA VAL A 95 -4.08 -14.64 4.13
C VAL A 95 -4.42 -13.96 2.80
N PRO A 96 -5.22 -14.59 1.92
CA PRO A 96 -5.67 -13.94 0.69
C PRO A 96 -6.35 -12.60 0.99
N ILE A 97 -6.10 -11.60 0.14
CA ILE A 97 -6.85 -10.34 0.21
C ILE A 97 -8.31 -10.62 -0.15
N ASN A 98 -9.22 -10.23 0.73
CA ASN A 98 -10.64 -10.26 0.42
C ASN A 98 -11.00 -9.00 -0.39
N ASP A 99 -11.36 -9.16 -1.67
CA ASP A 99 -11.84 -8.05 -2.51
C ASP A 99 -13.36 -7.95 -2.42
N LEU A 100 -13.80 -7.02 -1.58
CA LEU A 100 -15.21 -6.75 -1.28
C LEU A 100 -15.73 -5.56 -2.09
N SER A 101 -14.99 -5.12 -3.11
CA SER A 101 -15.34 -3.94 -3.88
C SER A 101 -16.64 -4.05 -4.68
N SER A 102 -17.09 -5.27 -4.98
CA SER A 102 -18.37 -5.54 -5.63
C SER A 102 -19.52 -5.78 -4.65
N GLU A 103 -19.23 -6.20 -3.42
CA GLU A 103 -20.26 -6.53 -2.42
C GLU A 103 -20.80 -5.28 -1.73
N TYR A 104 -19.96 -4.25 -1.60
CA TYR A 104 -20.28 -2.99 -0.96
C TYR A 104 -20.45 -1.87 -1.99
N GLU A 105 -21.45 -2.00 -2.87
CA GLU A 105 -22.00 -0.91 -3.67
C GLU A 105 -22.84 0.02 -2.78
N LEU A 106 -22.17 0.77 -1.91
CA LEU A 106 -22.82 1.45 -0.79
C LEU A 106 -23.22 2.89 -1.19
N THR A 107 -24.52 3.07 -1.40
CA THR A 107 -25.18 4.37 -1.50
C THR A 107 -25.21 5.07 -0.12
N ASN A 108 -25.43 6.39 -0.10
CA ASN A 108 -25.45 7.23 1.12
C ASN A 108 -26.42 6.77 2.24
N ASP A 109 -27.25 5.76 1.97
CA ASP A 109 -28.26 5.26 2.90
C ASP A 109 -27.74 4.15 3.84
N ASN A 110 -26.51 3.62 3.63
CA ASN A 110 -25.99 2.42 4.33
C ASN A 110 -24.81 2.66 5.30
N ASN A 111 -24.92 3.61 6.24
CA ASN A 111 -23.93 3.81 7.33
C ASN A 111 -22.48 4.13 6.87
N MET A 112 -22.33 4.61 5.64
CA MET A 112 -21.07 5.13 5.12
C MET A 112 -21.17 6.61 4.84
N ASN A 113 -20.14 7.35 5.23
CA ASN A 113 -19.95 8.71 4.75
C ASN A 113 -18.83 8.72 3.71
N PHE A 114 -19.13 9.23 2.52
CA PHE A 114 -18.21 9.32 1.39
C PHE A 114 -17.95 10.78 1.07
N ILE A 115 -16.71 11.23 1.25
CA ILE A 115 -16.29 12.56 0.82
C ILE A 115 -15.35 12.37 -0.35
N THR A 116 -15.79 12.80 -1.53
CA THR A 116 -14.98 12.91 -2.73
C THR A 116 -14.35 14.28 -2.81
N ASP A 117 -13.03 14.35 -2.88
CA ASP A 117 -12.31 15.53 -3.36
C ASP A 117 -11.76 15.20 -4.75
N ASP A 118 -12.36 15.81 -5.76
CA ASP A 118 -12.07 15.59 -7.16
C ASP A 118 -11.23 16.74 -7.73
N ASN A 119 -9.91 16.62 -7.60
CA ASN A 119 -8.98 17.57 -8.20
C ASN A 119 -8.62 17.16 -9.62
N ARG A 120 -9.50 17.46 -10.59
CA ARG A 120 -9.29 17.19 -12.04
C ARG A 120 -8.22 18.05 -12.71
N ARG A 121 -7.56 18.96 -11.98
CA ARG A 121 -6.59 19.93 -12.55
C ARG A 121 -5.15 19.75 -12.07
N GLY A 122 -4.84 18.64 -11.41
CA GLY A 122 -3.46 18.33 -11.05
C GLY A 122 -2.62 17.86 -12.25
N ILE A 123 -1.32 17.75 -12.02
CA ILE A 123 -0.34 17.40 -13.06
C ILE A 123 -0.50 15.93 -13.45
N ASN A 124 -0.64 15.62 -14.74
CA ASN A 124 -0.67 14.23 -15.22
C ASN A 124 0.54 13.84 -16.07
N HIS A 125 1.46 14.78 -16.28
CA HIS A 125 2.74 14.58 -16.95
C HIS A 125 3.83 15.41 -16.26
N LEU A 126 4.83 14.77 -15.67
CA LEU A 126 6.00 15.42 -15.09
C LEU A 126 7.25 15.14 -15.93
N ILE A 127 7.86 16.20 -16.45
CA ILE A 127 9.13 16.16 -17.15
C ILE A 127 10.24 16.42 -16.14
N CYS A 128 10.98 15.36 -15.80
CA CYS A 128 12.07 15.41 -14.83
C CYS A 128 13.39 15.66 -15.55
N LEU A 129 14.10 16.71 -15.15
CA LEU A 129 15.38 17.13 -15.74
C LEU A 129 16.52 16.87 -14.75
N GLY A 130 17.46 16.00 -15.12
CA GLY A 130 18.61 15.60 -14.32
C GLY A 130 19.91 16.25 -14.75
N LYS A 131 21.02 15.55 -14.49
CA LYS A 131 22.37 15.96 -14.90
C LYS A 131 22.55 16.05 -16.43
N GLY A 132 23.60 16.76 -16.85
CA GLY A 132 23.96 16.95 -18.26
C GLY A 132 23.37 18.24 -18.84
N ASP A 133 23.83 18.61 -20.03
CA ASP A 133 23.52 19.89 -20.67
C ASP A 133 22.87 19.70 -22.04
N LEU A 134 21.94 20.60 -22.38
CA LEU A 134 21.27 20.65 -23.69
C LEU A 134 20.74 19.27 -24.12
N LYS A 135 21.23 18.75 -25.26
CA LYS A 135 20.83 17.46 -25.82
C LYS A 135 21.29 16.25 -24.99
N ASP A 136 22.35 16.44 -24.20
CA ASP A 136 22.95 15.39 -23.37
C ASP A 136 22.37 15.42 -21.94
N ARG A 137 21.41 16.31 -21.68
CA ARG A 137 20.69 16.39 -20.42
C ARG A 137 19.81 15.15 -20.25
N LEU A 138 19.91 14.55 -19.07
CA LEU A 138 19.04 13.46 -18.67
C LEU A 138 17.60 13.98 -18.52
N VAL A 139 16.70 13.47 -19.36
CA VAL A 139 15.26 13.78 -19.30
C VAL A 139 14.48 12.50 -19.08
N ILE A 140 13.55 12.52 -18.11
CA ILE A 140 12.66 11.42 -17.80
C ILE A 140 11.25 11.94 -17.75
N HIS A 141 10.34 11.27 -18.45
CA HIS A 141 8.92 11.59 -18.43
C HIS A 141 8.21 10.65 -17.46
N LEU A 142 7.31 11.20 -16.65
CA LEU A 142 6.43 10.46 -15.77
C LEU A 142 4.99 10.85 -16.08
N TYR A 143 4.15 9.87 -16.40
CA TYR A 143 2.76 10.05 -16.77
C TYR A 143 1.85 9.39 -15.74
N THR A 144 0.72 10.00 -15.42
CA THR A 144 -0.34 9.34 -14.64
C THR A 144 -1.47 8.87 -15.54
N ASP A 145 -2.01 7.69 -15.31
CA ASP A 145 -3.26 7.25 -15.93
C ASP A 145 -4.50 7.70 -15.14
N GLN A 146 -5.69 7.34 -15.63
CA GLN A 146 -6.97 7.61 -14.96
C GLN A 146 -7.11 7.00 -13.56
N ASN A 147 -6.30 5.98 -13.23
CA ASN A 147 -6.26 5.34 -11.91
C ASN A 147 -5.19 5.98 -11.00
N GLY A 148 -4.48 7.00 -11.49
CA GLY A 148 -3.37 7.64 -10.79
C GLY A 148 -2.08 6.82 -10.78
N THR A 149 -1.98 5.75 -11.58
CA THR A 149 -0.76 4.94 -11.71
C THR A 149 0.29 5.69 -12.50
N ILE A 150 1.52 5.78 -11.98
CA ILE A 150 2.64 6.46 -12.65
C ILE A 150 3.36 5.49 -13.59
N SER A 151 3.58 5.92 -14.83
CA SER A 151 4.35 5.22 -15.86
C SER A 151 5.43 6.12 -16.45
N GLN A 152 6.59 5.54 -16.78
CA GLN A 152 7.65 6.27 -17.50
C GLN A 152 7.45 6.29 -19.02
N THR A 153 6.55 5.46 -19.54
CA THR A 153 6.42 5.19 -20.98
C THR A 153 5.01 5.35 -21.52
N GLN A 154 4.00 5.10 -20.69
CA GLN A 154 2.61 5.10 -21.12
C GLN A 154 1.95 6.46 -20.86
N GLN A 155 1.82 7.27 -21.90
CA GLN A 155 1.05 8.51 -21.86
C GLN A 155 -0.45 8.22 -22.10
N TYR A 156 -1.26 8.38 -21.06
CA TYR A 156 -2.72 8.23 -21.13
C TYR A 156 -3.40 9.52 -21.61
N PHE A 157 -3.19 10.63 -20.89
CA PHE A 157 -3.76 11.93 -21.21
C PHE A 157 -2.93 12.67 -22.27
N LYS A 158 -3.60 13.26 -23.26
CA LYS A 158 -2.97 13.92 -24.41
C LYS A 158 -3.71 15.21 -24.78
N GLY A 159 -3.00 16.11 -25.45
CA GLY A 159 -3.61 17.33 -25.99
C GLY A 159 -4.19 18.21 -24.88
N ALA A 160 -5.46 18.60 -24.98
CA ALA A 160 -6.11 19.45 -23.99
C ALA A 160 -6.27 18.79 -22.61
N GLU A 161 -6.19 17.46 -22.53
CA GLU A 161 -6.25 16.71 -21.27
C GLU A 161 -4.88 16.59 -20.58
N GLU A 162 -3.79 16.88 -21.28
CA GLU A 162 -2.43 16.81 -20.74
C GLU A 162 -2.11 18.06 -19.92
N ILE A 163 -1.81 17.87 -18.64
CA ILE A 163 -1.39 18.92 -17.72
C ILE A 163 0.05 18.60 -17.32
N ALA A 164 0.98 19.24 -18.04
CA ALA A 164 2.40 19.00 -17.89
C ALA A 164 3.08 19.99 -16.93
N ALA A 165 4.08 19.52 -16.19
CA ALA A 165 4.97 20.36 -15.40
C ALA A 165 6.43 19.87 -15.46
N ILE A 166 7.35 20.71 -14.97
CA ILE A 166 8.78 20.42 -14.94
C ILE A 166 9.23 20.21 -13.50
N TYR A 167 10.02 19.16 -13.28
CA TYR A 167 10.79 18.96 -12.06
C TYR A 167 12.28 19.03 -12.42
N ASP A 168 12.94 20.13 -12.06
CA ASP A 168 14.36 20.33 -12.31
C ASP A 168 15.18 19.93 -11.08
N SER A 169 15.97 18.87 -11.23
CA SER A 169 16.96 18.43 -10.24
C SER A 169 18.31 18.28 -10.92
N SER A 170 18.82 19.43 -11.38
CA SER A 170 20.15 19.60 -11.96
C SER A 170 21.22 18.95 -11.07
N GLY A 171 21.77 17.81 -11.51
CA GLY A 171 22.77 17.04 -10.78
C GLY A 171 22.31 15.64 -10.35
N SER A 172 21.01 15.33 -10.40
CA SER A 172 20.52 14.00 -10.07
C SER A 172 20.89 12.96 -11.14
N GLU A 173 21.32 11.80 -10.67
CA GLU A 173 21.44 10.56 -11.45
C GLU A 173 20.06 9.97 -11.77
N ARG A 174 20.00 9.03 -12.71
CA ARG A 174 18.72 8.46 -13.22
C ARG A 174 17.80 7.94 -12.13
N ASP A 175 18.30 7.11 -11.23
CA ASP A 175 17.47 6.45 -10.23
C ASP A 175 16.92 7.43 -9.18
N ASP A 176 17.74 8.39 -8.76
CA ASP A 176 17.32 9.45 -7.84
C ASP A 176 16.32 10.41 -8.50
N LEU A 177 16.53 10.73 -9.78
CA LEU A 177 15.62 11.56 -10.55
C LEU A 177 14.24 10.89 -10.70
N ILE A 178 14.20 9.58 -11.00
CA ILE A 178 12.94 8.81 -11.04
C ILE A 178 12.27 8.80 -9.68
N LYS A 179 13.01 8.46 -8.63
CA LYS A 179 12.45 8.33 -7.27
C LYS A 179 11.88 9.65 -6.76
N ASN A 180 12.60 10.75 -6.94
CA ASN A 180 12.16 12.06 -6.49
C ASN A 180 11.08 12.64 -7.42
N GLY A 181 11.17 12.40 -8.73
CA GLY A 181 10.12 12.75 -9.69
C GLY A 181 8.80 12.04 -9.40
N ILE A 182 8.82 10.76 -9.03
CA ILE A 182 7.61 10.03 -8.62
C ILE A 182 7.00 10.67 -7.38
N LYS A 183 7.79 11.01 -6.37
CA LYS A 183 7.29 11.68 -5.16
C LYS A 183 6.68 13.05 -5.48
N GLU A 184 7.34 13.83 -6.32
CA GLU A 184 6.87 15.14 -6.77
C GLU A 184 5.52 15.02 -7.49
N LEU A 185 5.43 14.09 -8.44
CA LEU A 185 4.21 13.84 -9.21
C LEU A 185 3.08 13.34 -8.28
N GLU A 186 3.36 12.41 -7.36
CA GLU A 186 2.37 11.98 -6.36
C GLU A 186 1.80 13.14 -5.53
N SER A 187 2.61 14.15 -5.21
CA SER A 187 2.16 15.31 -4.41
C SER A 187 1.32 16.33 -5.19
N LYS A 188 1.44 16.35 -6.52
CA LYS A 188 0.81 17.38 -7.37
C LYS A 188 -0.14 16.82 -8.42
N LYS A 189 -0.24 15.49 -8.53
CA LYS A 189 -1.06 14.86 -9.57
C LYS A 189 -2.52 15.17 -9.37
N SER A 190 -3.29 15.09 -10.46
CA SER A 190 -4.75 15.06 -10.35
C SER A 190 -5.11 13.96 -9.37
N SER A 191 -5.65 14.37 -8.23
CA SER A 191 -5.93 13.47 -7.14
C SER A 191 -7.44 13.40 -6.97
N MET A 192 -7.96 12.21 -7.13
CA MET A 192 -9.29 11.88 -6.63
C MET A 192 -9.09 11.26 -5.25
N SER A 193 -9.25 12.07 -4.21
CA SER A 193 -9.13 11.59 -2.84
C SER A 193 -10.52 11.29 -2.31
N TYR A 194 -10.66 10.14 -1.67
CA TYR A 194 -11.92 9.70 -1.12
C TYR A 194 -11.70 9.36 0.32
N ASN A 195 -12.47 10.00 1.19
CA ASN A 195 -12.55 9.61 2.58
C ASN A 195 -13.80 8.75 2.73
N MET A 196 -13.60 7.48 3.07
CA MET A 196 -14.69 6.57 3.34
C MET A 196 -14.67 6.19 4.82
N THR A 197 -15.64 6.71 5.57
CA THR A 197 -15.84 6.31 6.96
C THR A 197 -16.99 5.32 7.01
N MET A 198 -16.70 4.07 7.32
CA MET A 198 -17.69 2.99 7.43
C MET A 198 -18.00 2.72 8.90
N THR A 199 -19.27 2.75 9.29
CA THR A 199 -19.66 2.64 10.71
C THR A 199 -19.98 1.21 11.15
N LYS A 200 -20.28 0.31 10.21
CA LYS A 200 -20.50 -1.11 10.48
C LYS A 200 -20.38 -1.92 9.19
N LEU A 201 -19.55 -2.95 9.21
CA LEU A 201 -19.55 -4.01 8.21
C LEU A 201 -19.88 -5.31 8.93
N GLU A 202 -20.89 -6.02 8.44
CA GLU A 202 -21.14 -7.40 8.83
C GLU A 202 -20.30 -8.28 7.90
N GLY A 203 -19.34 -9.02 8.47
CA GLY A 203 -18.37 -9.81 7.71
C GLY A 203 -16.99 -9.84 8.35
N ASN A 204 -16.14 -10.77 7.90
CA ASN A 204 -14.76 -10.89 8.37
C ASN A 204 -13.84 -9.98 7.54
N ILE A 205 -13.79 -8.70 7.90
CA ILE A 205 -13.02 -7.66 7.18
C ILE A 205 -11.88 -7.17 8.08
N ASP A 206 -10.68 -7.10 7.50
CA ASP A 206 -9.48 -6.68 8.21
C ASP A 206 -8.59 -5.73 7.39
N LEU A 207 -7.53 -5.25 8.05
CA LEU A 207 -6.54 -4.38 7.44
C LEU A 207 -5.91 -5.03 6.20
N GLY A 208 -5.87 -4.31 5.09
CA GLY A 208 -5.35 -4.80 3.82
C GLY A 208 -6.38 -5.45 2.89
N ASP A 209 -7.60 -5.75 3.37
CA ASP A 209 -8.71 -6.13 2.49
C ASP A 209 -9.15 -4.94 1.63
N ILE A 210 -9.70 -5.22 0.45
CA ILE A 210 -10.09 -4.20 -0.53
C ILE A 210 -11.58 -3.93 -0.41
N VAL A 211 -11.93 -2.65 -0.34
CA VAL A 211 -13.32 -2.18 -0.40
C VAL A 211 -13.47 -1.20 -1.55
N GLY A 212 -14.70 -1.11 -2.05
CA GLY A 212 -15.07 -0.30 -3.18
C GLY A 212 -16.09 0.77 -2.82
N GLY A 213 -16.08 1.85 -3.58
CA GLY A 213 -17.13 2.87 -3.54
C GLY A 213 -17.50 3.25 -4.96
N LYS A 214 -18.79 3.48 -5.21
CA LYS A 214 -19.29 3.97 -6.49
C LYS A 214 -20.16 5.18 -6.25
N ASP A 215 -19.78 6.30 -6.85
CA ASP A 215 -20.63 7.48 -6.91
C ASP A 215 -21.49 7.39 -8.18
N TYR A 216 -22.79 7.14 -8.00
CA TYR A 216 -23.73 7.00 -9.11
C TYR A 216 -24.08 8.32 -9.80
N LEU A 217 -23.88 9.47 -9.12
CA LEU A 217 -24.11 10.79 -9.74
C LEU A 217 -23.01 11.12 -10.75
N THR A 218 -21.77 10.78 -10.42
CA THR A 218 -20.60 11.05 -11.27
C THR A 218 -20.18 9.85 -12.13
N GLY A 219 -20.69 8.65 -11.84
CA GLY A 219 -20.31 7.40 -12.49
C GLY A 219 -18.95 6.85 -12.06
N ILE A 220 -18.31 7.47 -11.08
CA ILE A 220 -16.94 7.15 -10.68
C ILE A 220 -16.94 5.95 -9.73
N SER A 221 -16.02 5.01 -9.95
CA SER A 221 -15.79 3.85 -9.08
C SER A 221 -14.35 3.84 -8.57
N MET A 222 -14.19 3.49 -7.29
CA MET A 222 -12.90 3.36 -6.63
C MET A 222 -12.80 2.01 -5.94
N LYS A 223 -11.59 1.44 -5.92
CA LYS A 223 -11.20 0.33 -5.06
C LYS A 223 -9.95 0.70 -4.27
N LYS A 224 -9.97 0.54 -2.96
CA LYS A 224 -8.81 0.80 -2.10
C LYS A 224 -8.73 -0.18 -0.93
N PRO A 225 -7.51 -0.51 -0.47
CA PRO A 225 -7.33 -1.32 0.73
C PRO A 225 -7.65 -0.52 2.00
N ILE A 226 -8.12 -1.23 3.01
CA ILE A 226 -8.35 -0.70 4.36
C ILE A 226 -6.99 -0.50 5.05
N GLY A 227 -6.67 0.74 5.37
CA GLY A 227 -5.40 1.12 6.03
C GLY A 227 -5.49 1.21 7.56
N ARG A 228 -6.68 1.54 8.12
CA ARG A 228 -6.87 1.60 9.58
C ARG A 228 -8.24 1.06 9.99
N LYS A 229 -8.28 0.49 11.19
CA LYS A 229 -9.48 0.01 11.90
C LYS A 229 -9.44 0.61 13.30
N ILE A 230 -10.42 1.45 13.61
CA ILE A 230 -10.53 2.20 14.86
C ILE A 230 -11.71 1.64 15.63
N TRP A 231 -11.44 0.92 16.71
CA TRP A 231 -12.49 0.45 17.63
C TRP A 231 -12.61 1.43 18.79
N THR A 232 -13.83 1.86 19.09
CA THR A 232 -14.15 2.80 20.16
C THR A 232 -15.25 2.22 21.03
N ILE A 233 -15.04 2.23 22.34
CA ILE A 233 -16.05 1.88 23.34
C ILE A 233 -16.38 3.15 24.11
N SER A 234 -17.63 3.60 24.04
CA SER A 234 -18.11 4.77 24.78
C SER A 234 -19.48 4.49 25.37
N SER A 235 -19.64 4.67 26.69
CA SER A 235 -20.87 4.40 27.43
C SER A 235 -21.46 3.01 27.15
N GLY A 236 -20.60 1.99 27.06
CA GLY A 236 -21.01 0.60 26.76
C GLY A 236 -21.42 0.32 25.32
N LYS A 237 -21.31 1.30 24.42
CA LYS A 237 -21.55 1.13 22.98
C LYS A 237 -20.24 1.00 22.24
N GLU A 238 -20.14 -0.07 21.46
CA GLU A 238 -19.03 -0.31 20.57
C GLU A 238 -19.26 0.33 19.20
N LYS A 239 -18.20 0.91 18.63
CA LYS A 239 -18.18 1.45 17.27
C LYS A 239 -16.86 1.06 16.62
N VAL A 240 -16.93 0.52 15.41
CA VAL A 240 -15.73 0.26 14.58
C VAL A 240 -15.79 1.19 13.37
N VAL A 241 -14.70 1.91 13.14
CA VAL A 241 -14.54 2.79 11.99
C VAL A 241 -13.36 2.32 11.15
N TYR A 242 -13.58 2.16 9.86
CA TYR A 242 -12.53 1.83 8.90
C TYR A 242 -12.09 3.09 8.15
N LYS A 243 -10.80 3.18 7.83
CA LYS A 243 -10.19 4.21 6.98
C LYS A 243 -9.34 3.56 5.88
N LEU A 244 -9.33 4.15 4.69
CA LEU A 244 -8.61 3.62 3.53
C LEU A 244 -7.13 4.05 3.53
N GLU A 245 -6.28 3.31 2.79
CA GLU A 245 -4.90 3.74 2.55
C GLU A 245 -4.84 5.12 1.84
N GLY A 246 -3.96 5.99 2.31
CA GLY A 246 -3.77 7.35 1.78
C GLY A 246 -4.59 8.44 2.46
N GLU A 247 -5.47 8.10 3.40
CA GLU A 247 -6.15 9.08 4.26
C GLU A 247 -5.22 9.55 5.39
N ILE A 248 -5.08 10.88 5.56
CA ILE A 248 -4.30 11.50 6.66
C ILE A 248 -5.16 11.53 7.92
#